data_AF-A0A087DI73-F1
#
_entry.id   AF-A0A087DI73-F1
#
_cell.length_a   1.000
_cell.length_b   1.000
_cell.length_c   1.000
_cell.angle_alpha   90.00
_cell.angle_beta   90.00
_cell.angle_gamma   90.00
#
_symmetry.space_group_name_H-M   'P 1'
#
loop_
_entity.id
_entity.type
_entity.pdbx_description
1 polymer ?
#
loop_
_entity_poly.entity_id
_entity_poly.type
_entity_poly.pdbx_seq_one_letter_code
_entity_poly.pdbx_strand_id
1 'polypeptide(L)'
;MSDVSMWARKGRIMKHGIGIIDAADRMESSSFPPLSPRMSYGQMRMALYNAVPDLHVSSALLPDDLDGIYCLDTDTILIDRRITWTRKRCTLIHELVHRKHGDDTSQGCNGCRMERRCRMETARMLVNPMEYATAEYAYGGNAWNIADDLNVTVDVIHDYRILLRDTARA
;
A
#
# COMPACT_ATOMS: atom_id res chain seq x y z
N MET A 1 18.67 -13.53 3.14
CA MET A 1 17.24 -13.45 3.52
C MET A 1 16.49 -13.22 2.24
N SER A 2 15.57 -14.11 1.88
CA SER A 2 15.05 -14.28 0.53
C SER A 2 14.30 -13.05 -0.01
N ASP A 3 14.88 -12.44 -1.03
CA ASP A 3 14.36 -11.31 -1.82
C ASP A 3 13.20 -11.74 -2.71
N VAL A 4 11.98 -11.66 -2.17
CA VAL A 4 10.77 -11.63 -2.99
C VAL A 4 10.08 -10.31 -2.70
N SER A 5 9.78 -9.54 -3.75
CA SER A 5 9.07 -8.27 -3.64
C SER A 5 7.76 -8.45 -2.88
N MET A 6 7.47 -7.58 -1.91
CA MET A 6 6.20 -7.56 -1.17
C MET A 6 4.99 -7.54 -2.11
N TRP A 7 5.14 -6.92 -3.27
CA TRP A 7 4.08 -6.78 -4.25
C TRP A 7 3.96 -7.95 -5.23
N ALA A 8 4.94 -8.84 -5.28
CA ALA A 8 4.92 -10.02 -6.12
C ALA A 8 4.21 -11.23 -5.46
N ARG A 9 3.80 -11.08 -4.19
CA ARG A 9 3.29 -12.19 -3.34
C ARG A 9 1.76 -12.34 -3.30
N LYS A 10 1.00 -11.48 -3.96
CA LYS A 10 -0.47 -11.59 -4.00
C LYS A 10 -0.92 -12.68 -5.00
N GLY A 11 -0.81 -13.94 -4.58
CA GLY A 11 -1.28 -15.13 -5.30
C GLY A 11 -2.77 -15.44 -5.07
N ARG A 12 -3.42 -16.02 -6.08
CA ARG A 12 -4.84 -16.38 -6.18
C ARG A 12 -5.36 -17.18 -4.96
N ILE A 13 -6.27 -16.58 -4.17
CA ILE A 13 -7.10 -17.32 -3.21
C ILE A 13 -8.25 -18.00 -3.99
N MET A 14 -8.35 -19.33 -3.98
CA MET A 14 -9.45 -20.07 -4.62
C MET A 14 -10.56 -20.51 -3.63
N LYS A 15 -11.77 -19.95 -3.83
CA LYS A 15 -13.18 -20.45 -3.66
C LYS A 15 -13.64 -20.94 -2.26
N HIS A 16 -14.82 -20.55 -1.76
CA HIS A 16 -16.16 -20.92 -2.27
C HIS A 16 -17.25 -19.85 -2.01
N GLY A 17 -17.94 -19.44 -3.09
CA GLY A 17 -19.40 -19.24 -3.12
C GLY A 17 -20.00 -17.91 -2.65
N ILE A 18 -20.92 -17.40 -3.49
CA ILE A 18 -21.92 -16.32 -3.28
C ILE A 18 -21.33 -14.92 -3.52
N GLY A 19 -21.88 -14.02 -4.34
CA GLY A 19 -23.08 -13.97 -5.17
C GLY A 19 -23.19 -12.54 -5.69
N ILE A 20 -23.57 -12.37 -6.96
CA ILE A 20 -23.67 -11.09 -7.69
C ILE A 20 -24.76 -10.18 -7.05
N ILE A 21 -24.44 -8.93 -6.67
CA ILE A 21 -25.11 -7.66 -7.04
C ILE A 21 -24.55 -6.42 -6.30
N ASP A 22 -24.44 -5.30 -7.03
CA ASP A 22 -24.38 -3.88 -6.63
C ASP A 22 -23.33 -3.36 -5.62
N ALA A 23 -22.12 -3.03 -6.14
CA ALA A 23 -21.11 -2.21 -5.46
C ALA A 23 -20.79 -0.89 -6.21
N ALA A 24 -21.64 -0.46 -7.15
CA ALA A 24 -21.32 0.65 -8.05
C ALA A 24 -21.70 2.05 -7.53
N ASP A 25 -22.52 2.16 -6.47
CA ASP A 25 -23.21 3.43 -6.15
C ASP A 25 -22.72 4.15 -4.87
N ARG A 26 -21.47 3.92 -4.44
CA ARG A 26 -20.91 4.57 -3.22
C ARG A 26 -19.58 5.32 -3.38
N MET A 27 -19.10 5.54 -4.60
CA MET A 27 -17.88 6.33 -4.81
C MET A 27 -18.20 7.81 -5.01
N GLU A 28 -18.75 8.47 -3.98
CA GLU A 28 -18.52 9.91 -3.84
C GLU A 28 -17.00 10.12 -3.71
N SER A 29 -16.46 11.09 -4.45
CA SER A 29 -15.05 11.44 -4.55
C SER A 29 -14.43 11.77 -3.18
N SER A 30 -14.13 10.73 -2.42
CA SER A 30 -13.42 10.80 -1.14
C SER A 30 -11.97 11.19 -1.45
N SER A 31 -11.64 12.45 -1.20
CA SER A 31 -10.24 12.91 -1.13
C SER A 31 -9.45 11.92 -0.26
N PHE A 32 -8.22 11.58 -0.67
CA PHE A 32 -7.40 10.65 0.11
C PHE A 32 -7.23 11.20 1.54
N PRO A 33 -7.33 10.36 2.59
CA PRO A 33 -7.27 10.81 3.98
C PRO A 33 -5.99 11.61 4.27
N PRO A 34 -6.00 12.55 5.24
CA PRO A 34 -4.88 13.45 5.51
C PRO A 34 -3.72 12.72 6.21
N LEU A 35 -3.04 11.85 5.46
CA LEU A 35 -1.88 11.09 5.91
C LEU A 35 -0.60 11.77 5.43
N SER A 36 0.45 11.69 6.25
CA SER A 36 1.78 12.20 5.93
C SER A 36 2.79 11.05 5.86
N PRO A 37 3.78 11.13 4.96
CA PRO A 37 4.93 10.21 4.95
C PRO A 37 5.60 10.04 6.31
N ARG A 38 5.59 11.07 7.16
CA ARG A 38 6.26 11.06 8.47
C ARG A 38 5.49 10.30 9.56
N MET A 39 4.24 9.92 9.30
CA MET A 39 3.42 9.23 10.29
C MET A 39 3.88 7.79 10.47
N SER A 40 3.93 7.34 11.73
CA SER A 40 4.01 5.92 12.05
C SER A 40 2.72 5.20 11.67
N TYR A 41 2.76 3.87 11.57
CA TYR A 41 1.55 3.06 11.34
C TYR A 41 0.44 3.36 12.37
N GLY A 42 0.80 3.53 13.64
CA GLY A 42 -0.17 3.87 14.70
C GLY A 42 -0.82 5.24 14.49
N GLN A 43 -0.02 6.25 14.12
CA GLN A 43 -0.54 7.59 13.80
C GLN A 43 -1.46 7.56 12.57
N MET A 44 -1.10 6.80 11.53
CA MET A 44 -1.97 6.62 10.36
C MET A 44 -3.29 5.96 10.73
N ARG A 45 -3.28 4.90 11.54
CA ARG A 45 -4.52 4.28 12.04
C ARG A 45 -5.39 5.27 12.79
N MET A 46 -4.81 6.03 13.72
CA MET A 46 -5.54 7.03 14.51
C MET A 46 -6.13 8.13 13.63
N ALA A 47 -5.40 8.59 12.61
CA ALA A 47 -5.92 9.56 11.65
C ALA A 47 -7.10 9.00 10.85
N LEU A 48 -7.02 7.74 10.40
CA LEU A 48 -8.09 7.07 9.67
C LEU A 48 -9.36 6.88 10.51
N TYR A 49 -9.23 6.50 11.79
CA TYR A 49 -10.37 6.37 12.70
C TYR A 49 -11.21 7.65 12.78
N ASN A 50 -10.57 8.82 12.70
CA ASN A 50 -11.25 10.12 12.77
C ASN A 50 -11.75 10.59 11.39
N ALA A 51 -10.96 10.37 10.34
CA ALA A 51 -11.22 10.94 9.02
C ALA A 51 -12.10 10.07 8.13
N VAL A 52 -12.14 8.75 8.36
CA VAL A 52 -12.84 7.77 7.53
C VAL A 52 -13.53 6.73 8.45
N PRO A 53 -14.59 7.10 9.19
CA PRO A 53 -15.17 6.25 10.22
C PRO A 53 -15.78 4.94 9.70
N ASP A 54 -16.17 4.90 8.42
CA ASP A 54 -16.73 3.70 7.78
C ASP A 54 -15.65 2.68 7.38
N LEU A 55 -14.38 3.10 7.29
CA LEU A 55 -13.27 2.21 6.93
C LEU A 55 -12.84 1.39 8.14
N HIS A 56 -12.94 0.08 8.01
CA HIS A 56 -12.42 -0.84 9.01
C HIS A 56 -10.97 -1.22 8.71
N VAL A 57 -10.04 -0.83 9.58
CA VAL A 57 -8.64 -1.30 9.52
C VAL A 57 -8.42 -2.29 10.66
N SER A 58 -8.03 -3.52 10.37
CA SER A 58 -7.76 -4.55 11.39
C SER A 58 -6.47 -5.31 11.12
N SER A 59 -6.04 -6.08 12.11
CA SER A 59 -4.91 -7.00 11.96
C SER A 59 -5.36 -8.44 12.15
N ALA A 60 -4.93 -9.33 11.26
CA ALA A 60 -5.30 -10.74 11.26
C ALA A 60 -4.08 -11.63 10.95
N LEU A 61 -4.19 -12.94 11.11
CA LEU A 61 -3.28 -13.88 10.46
C LEU A 61 -3.79 -14.05 9.04
N LEU A 62 -3.03 -13.59 8.05
CA LEU A 62 -3.39 -13.75 6.65
C LEU A 62 -2.81 -15.05 6.10
N PRO A 63 -3.51 -15.70 5.14
CA PRO A 63 -2.97 -16.88 4.46
C PRO A 63 -1.71 -16.51 3.67
N ASP A 64 -0.89 -17.52 3.44
CA ASP A 64 0.34 -17.43 2.67
C ASP A 64 1.28 -16.31 3.18
N ASP A 65 1.83 -15.55 2.25
CA ASP A 65 2.80 -14.47 2.46
C ASP A 65 2.20 -13.08 2.14
N LEU A 66 0.88 -12.95 2.30
CA LEU A 66 0.14 -11.70 2.17
C LEU A 66 0.43 -10.76 3.34
N ASP A 67 0.88 -9.55 3.03
CA ASP A 67 1.04 -8.49 4.03
C ASP A 67 -0.27 -7.78 4.35
N GLY A 68 -1.18 -7.69 3.38
CA GLY A 68 -2.49 -7.07 3.53
C GLY A 68 -3.41 -7.26 2.33
N ILE A 69 -4.68 -6.94 2.54
CA ILE A 69 -5.75 -7.04 1.55
C ILE A 69 -6.84 -6.00 1.84
N TYR A 70 -7.37 -5.40 0.78
CA TYR A 70 -8.59 -4.60 0.82
C TYR A 70 -9.77 -5.38 0.25
N CYS A 71 -10.87 -5.39 1.01
CA CYS A 71 -12.16 -5.96 0.64
C CYS A 71 -13.16 -4.83 0.39
N LEU A 72 -13.64 -4.70 -0.86
CA LEU A 72 -14.57 -3.66 -1.26
C LEU A 72 -15.93 -3.81 -0.57
N ASP A 73 -16.47 -5.03 -0.52
CA ASP A 73 -17.81 -5.33 -0.02
C ASP A 73 -18.02 -4.92 1.45
N THR A 74 -16.97 -5.02 2.25
CA THR A 74 -17.01 -4.73 3.70
C THR A 74 -16.25 -3.45 4.08
N ASP A 75 -15.77 -2.69 3.10
CA ASP A 75 -14.83 -1.57 3.25
C ASP A 75 -13.75 -1.83 4.32
N THR A 76 -13.06 -2.97 4.19
CA THR A 76 -12.14 -3.47 5.22
C THR A 76 -10.73 -3.65 4.68
N ILE A 77 -9.76 -3.09 5.39
CA ILE A 77 -8.33 -3.37 5.23
C ILE A 77 -7.89 -4.34 6.33
N LEU A 78 -7.45 -5.52 5.94
CA LEU A 78 -6.78 -6.46 6.83
C LEU A 78 -5.26 -6.41 6.59
N ILE A 79 -4.49 -6.36 7.68
CA ILE A 79 -3.03 -6.37 7.64
C ILE A 79 -2.52 -7.56 8.45
N ASP A 80 -1.52 -8.27 7.94
CA ASP A 80 -0.93 -9.38 8.67
C ASP A 80 -0.32 -8.87 10.00
N ARG A 81 -0.76 -9.45 11.11
CA ARG A 81 -0.30 -9.06 12.45
C ARG A 81 1.19 -9.34 12.69
N ARG A 82 1.82 -10.25 11.93
CA ARG A 82 3.20 -10.75 12.10
C ARG A 82 4.27 -9.84 11.48
N ILE A 83 3.92 -9.00 10.52
CA ILE A 83 4.89 -8.17 9.80
C ILE A 83 5.35 -6.96 10.62
N THR A 84 6.52 -6.41 10.27
CA THR A 84 7.11 -5.26 10.96
C THR A 84 6.24 -4.00 10.82
N TRP A 85 6.39 -3.04 11.74
CA TRP A 85 5.65 -1.77 11.68
C TRP A 85 5.88 -1.00 10.38
N THR A 86 7.10 -1.01 9.85
CA THR A 86 7.45 -0.46 8.53
C THR A 86 6.65 -1.10 7.41
N ARG A 87 6.55 -2.45 7.39
CA ARG A 87 5.73 -3.18 6.41
C ARG A 87 4.25 -2.88 6.59
N LYS A 88 3.73 -2.83 7.83
CA LYS A 88 2.33 -2.45 8.10
C LYS A 88 2.01 -1.06 7.57
N ARG A 89 2.91 -0.07 7.75
CA ARG A 89 2.76 1.29 7.21
C ARG A 89 2.67 1.26 5.68
N CYS A 90 3.60 0.60 5.01
CA CYS A 90 3.62 0.53 3.55
C CYS A 90 2.38 -0.18 2.99
N THR A 91 2.01 -1.30 3.62
CA THR A 91 0.82 -2.09 3.27
C THR A 91 -0.46 -1.29 3.46
N LEU A 92 -0.60 -0.55 4.57
CA LEU A 92 -1.78 0.27 4.83
C LEU A 92 -2.02 1.29 3.71
N ILE A 93 -0.96 2.00 3.28
CA ILE A 93 -1.09 2.96 2.18
C ILE A 93 -1.42 2.25 0.87
N HIS A 94 -0.82 1.08 0.60
CA HIS A 94 -1.14 0.27 -0.58
C HIS A 94 -2.62 -0.12 -0.63
N GLU A 95 -3.16 -0.67 0.46
CA GLU A 95 -4.57 -1.03 0.52
C GLU A 95 -5.52 0.19 0.49
N LEU A 96 -5.10 1.33 1.04
CA LEU A 96 -5.86 2.58 0.92
C LEU A 96 -5.90 3.10 -0.53
N VAL A 97 -4.85 2.88 -1.31
CA VAL A 97 -4.85 3.24 -2.73
C VAL A 97 -5.80 2.31 -3.49
N HIS A 98 -5.82 1.01 -3.19
CA HIS A 98 -6.86 0.11 -3.74
C HIS A 98 -8.26 0.59 -3.42
N ARG A 99 -8.54 0.94 -2.15
CA ARG A 99 -9.81 1.53 -1.72
C ARG A 99 -10.17 2.78 -2.51
N LYS A 100 -9.24 3.72 -2.67
CA LYS A 100 -9.45 4.96 -3.44
C LYS A 100 -9.90 4.68 -4.88
N HIS A 101 -9.42 3.59 -5.49
CA HIS A 101 -9.73 3.22 -6.86
C HIS A 101 -10.86 2.19 -7.01
N GLY A 102 -11.45 1.71 -5.91
CA GLY A 102 -12.50 0.69 -5.93
C GLY A 102 -11.97 -0.69 -6.34
N ASP A 103 -10.68 -0.94 -6.11
CA ASP A 103 -10.04 -2.20 -6.47
C ASP A 103 -10.37 -3.26 -5.42
N ASP A 104 -11.27 -4.20 -5.71
CA ASP A 104 -11.39 -5.39 -4.86
C ASP A 104 -10.19 -6.33 -5.05
N THR A 105 -9.45 -6.57 -3.97
CA THR A 105 -8.29 -7.47 -3.97
C THR A 105 -8.58 -8.79 -3.27
N SER A 106 -9.80 -8.99 -2.76
CA SER A 106 -10.23 -10.18 -2.01
C SER A 106 -10.09 -11.48 -2.81
N GLN A 107 -10.28 -11.41 -4.13
CA GLN A 107 -10.17 -12.53 -5.06
C GLN A 107 -8.80 -12.58 -5.78
N GLY A 108 -7.83 -11.82 -5.28
CA GLY A 108 -6.54 -11.59 -5.91
C GLY A 108 -6.51 -10.35 -6.81
N CYS A 109 -5.33 -10.04 -7.34
CA CYS A 109 -5.11 -8.84 -8.14
C CYS A 109 -5.65 -9.03 -9.57
N ASN A 110 -6.74 -8.35 -9.91
CA ASN A 110 -7.27 -8.30 -11.29
C ASN A 110 -6.35 -7.48 -12.22
N GLY A 111 -5.21 -8.07 -12.58
CA GLY A 111 -4.33 -7.59 -13.65
C GLY A 111 -3.16 -6.71 -13.20
N CYS A 112 -2.02 -6.90 -13.86
CA CYS A 112 -0.75 -6.21 -13.57
C CYS A 112 -0.85 -4.67 -13.64
N ARG A 113 -1.85 -4.12 -14.33
CA ARG A 113 -2.03 -2.67 -14.48
C ARG A 113 -2.56 -2.01 -13.20
N MET A 114 -3.54 -2.62 -12.53
CA MET A 114 -4.10 -2.09 -11.27
C MET A 114 -3.04 -2.09 -10.17
N GLU A 115 -2.33 -3.21 -10.00
CA GLU A 115 -1.23 -3.29 -9.04
C GLU A 115 -0.08 -2.34 -9.37
N ARG A 116 0.28 -2.19 -10.66
CA ARG A 116 1.29 -1.20 -11.04
C ARG A 116 0.85 0.21 -10.66
N ARG A 117 -0.40 0.60 -10.94
CA ARG A 117 -0.94 1.91 -10.51
C ARG A 117 -0.86 2.04 -8.98
N CYS A 118 -1.30 1.01 -8.25
CA CYS A 118 -1.32 0.99 -6.80
C CYS A 118 0.07 1.20 -6.20
N ARG A 119 1.07 0.45 -6.67
CA ARG A 119 2.48 0.61 -6.28
C ARG A 119 3.03 2.00 -6.55
N MET A 120 2.77 2.53 -7.76
CA MET A 120 3.25 3.85 -8.16
C MET A 120 2.62 4.96 -7.31
N GLU A 121 1.31 4.90 -7.03
CA GLU A 121 0.68 5.87 -6.14
C GLU A 121 1.18 5.72 -4.70
N THR A 122 1.29 4.49 -4.18
CA THR A 122 1.86 4.22 -2.85
C THR A 122 3.24 4.82 -2.67
N ALA A 123 4.13 4.66 -3.66
CA ALA A 123 5.46 5.26 -3.63
C ALA A 123 5.43 6.78 -3.61
N ARG A 124 4.57 7.43 -4.42
CA ARG A 124 4.39 8.89 -4.39
C ARG A 124 3.91 9.40 -3.03
N MET A 125 3.09 8.60 -2.35
CA MET A 125 2.50 8.97 -1.06
C MET A 125 3.43 8.77 0.12
N LEU A 126 4.33 7.79 0.05
CA LEU A 126 5.22 7.43 1.16
C LEU A 126 6.61 8.07 1.07
N VAL A 127 7.06 8.48 -0.12
CA VAL A 127 8.40 9.01 -0.32
C VAL A 127 8.34 10.53 -0.48
N ASN A 128 8.88 11.26 0.49
CA ASN A 128 9.10 12.70 0.36
C ASN A 128 10.31 12.94 -0.58
N PRO A 129 10.16 13.74 -1.66
CA PRO A 129 11.25 13.94 -2.62
C PRO A 129 12.53 14.56 -2.02
N MET A 130 12.39 15.48 -1.06
CA MET A 130 13.54 16.15 -0.44
C MET A 130 14.30 15.21 0.51
N GLU A 131 13.56 14.40 1.27
CA GLU A 131 14.16 13.38 2.13
C GLU A 131 14.83 12.29 1.32
N TYR A 132 14.19 11.86 0.22
CA TYR A 132 14.78 10.91 -0.71
C TYR A 132 16.08 11.43 -1.31
N ALA A 133 16.12 12.66 -1.82
CA ALA A 133 17.34 13.25 -2.37
C ALA A 133 18.46 13.33 -1.33
N THR A 134 18.12 13.69 -0.09
CA THR A 134 19.08 13.75 1.03
C THR A 134 19.63 12.36 1.36
N ALA A 135 18.77 11.35 1.52
CA ALA A 135 19.15 9.98 1.79
C ALA A 135 19.94 9.36 0.62
N GLU A 136 19.55 9.64 -0.63
CA GLU A 136 20.23 9.14 -1.82
C GLU A 136 21.68 9.64 -1.89
N TYR A 137 21.90 10.92 -1.57
CA TYR A 137 23.25 11.48 -1.44
C TYR A 137 24.02 10.84 -0.28
N ALA A 138 23.42 10.78 0.91
CA ALA A 138 24.06 10.28 2.13
C ALA A 138 24.49 8.81 2.03
N TYR A 139 23.68 7.97 1.37
CA TYR A 139 23.91 6.53 1.27
C TYR A 139 24.45 6.07 -0.09
N GLY A 140 24.89 7.00 -0.95
CA GLY A 140 25.44 6.68 -2.28
C GLY A 140 24.47 5.86 -3.15
N GLY A 141 23.16 6.13 -3.03
CA GLY A 141 22.12 5.40 -3.73
C GLY A 141 21.84 3.97 -3.25
N ASN A 142 22.36 3.54 -2.10
CA ASN A 142 22.02 2.25 -1.51
C ASN A 142 20.53 2.19 -1.10
N ALA A 143 19.74 1.40 -1.82
CA ALA A 143 18.27 1.37 -1.66
C ALA A 143 17.81 0.89 -0.28
N TRP A 144 18.57 0.00 0.36
CA TRP A 144 18.21 -0.54 1.67
C TRP A 144 18.40 0.50 2.78
N ASN A 145 19.53 1.21 2.76
CA ASN A 145 19.78 2.29 3.71
C ASN A 145 18.81 3.46 3.51
N ILE A 146 18.50 3.81 2.25
CA ILE A 146 17.46 4.81 1.96
C ILE A 146 16.09 4.35 2.50
N ALA A 147 15.73 3.08 2.28
CA ALA A 147 14.45 2.55 2.73
C ALA A 147 14.34 2.58 4.26
N ASP A 148 15.40 2.19 4.96
CA ASP A 148 15.49 2.23 6.43
C ASP A 148 15.34 3.67 6.96
N ASP A 149 16.08 4.62 6.38
CA ASP A 149 16.07 6.04 6.77
C ASP A 149 14.70 6.70 6.56
N LEU A 150 14.02 6.37 5.46
CA LEU A 150 12.67 6.86 5.16
C LEU A 150 11.56 6.01 5.82
N ASN A 151 11.94 4.97 6.56
CA ASN A 151 11.05 4.02 7.23
C ASN A 151 10.03 3.38 6.27
N VAL A 152 10.45 3.07 5.05
CA VAL A 152 9.65 2.38 4.01
C VAL A 152 10.29 1.03 3.66
N THR A 153 9.60 0.21 2.88
CA THR A 153 10.20 -1.00 2.31
C THR A 153 11.09 -0.67 1.13
N VAL A 154 12.08 -1.53 0.84
CA VAL A 154 12.94 -1.37 -0.35
C VAL A 154 12.14 -1.38 -1.66
N ASP A 155 11.04 -2.14 -1.71
CA ASP A 155 10.12 -2.16 -2.85
C ASP A 155 9.56 -0.77 -3.16
N VAL A 156 9.14 -0.02 -2.13
CA VAL A 156 8.65 1.35 -2.29
C VAL A 156 9.73 2.27 -2.88
N ILE A 157 11.00 2.09 -2.48
CA ILE A 157 12.13 2.84 -3.06
C ILE A 157 12.35 2.47 -4.52
N HIS A 158 12.27 1.19 -4.87
CA HIS A 158 12.38 0.75 -6.26
C HIS A 158 11.26 1.31 -7.13
N ASP A 159 10.02 1.28 -6.63
CA ASP A 159 8.86 1.86 -7.31
C ASP A 159 9.01 3.38 -7.47
N TYR A 160 9.50 4.08 -6.45
CA TYR A 160 9.77 5.52 -6.52
C TYR A 160 10.84 5.86 -7.58
N ARG A 161 11.90 5.06 -7.69
CA ARG A 161 12.93 5.23 -8.73
C ARG A 161 12.38 5.04 -10.14
N ILE A 162 11.41 4.15 -10.33
CA ILE A 162 10.73 4.00 -11.63
C ILE A 162 9.98 5.30 -11.96
N LEU A 163 9.29 5.89 -10.99
CA LEU A 163 8.60 7.17 -11.18
C LEU A 163 9.54 8.30 -11.61
N LEU A 164 10.68 8.45 -10.94
CA LEU A 164 11.67 9.47 -11.30
C LEU A 164 12.17 9.31 -12.74
N ARG A 165 12.38 8.07 -13.18
CA ARG A 165 12.80 7.76 -14.56
C ARG A 165 11.69 8.08 -15.57
N ASP A 166 10.45 7.76 -15.24
CA ASP A 166 9.30 8.04 -16.11
C ASP A 166 9.08 9.57 -16.23
N THR A 167 9.24 10.34 -15.15
CA THR A 167 9.14 11.81 -15.18
C THR A 167 10.30 12.48 -15.91
N ALA A 168 11.51 11.90 -15.86
CA ALA A 168 12.67 12.44 -16.58
C ALA A 168 12.61 12.20 -18.10
N ARG A 169 11.68 11.36 -18.57
CA ARG A 169 11.48 11.02 -19.98
C ARG A 169 10.27 11.72 -20.61
N ALA A 170 9.44 12.38 -19.80
CA ALA A 170 8.26 13.13 -20.22
C ALA A 170 8.64 14.59 -20.51
#